data_AF-A0A2N0VIP4-F1
#
_entry.id   AF-A0A2N0VIP4-F1
#
_cell.length_a   1.000
_cell.length_b   1.000
_cell.length_c   1.000
_cell.angle_alpha   90.00
_cell.angle_beta   90.00
_cell.angle_gamma   90.00
#
_symmetry.space_group_name_H-M   'P 1'
#
loop_
_entity.id
_entity.type
_entity.pdbx_description
1 polymer ?
#
loop_
_entity_poly.entity_id
_entity_poly.type
_entity_poly.pdbx_seq_one_letter_code
_entity_poly.pdbx_strand_id
1 'polypeptide(L)'
;MDGGDKAHHKLVEQIRSGDQCAFEKLFHLHYARLCVFSNSYLKSLDVARDVVQEVFIKIWDNREEFEIRHSLKAYLYQAVRNQSLNHLEKNKQKIRLKESLKEQRDLLQEEVPTDFSTEELTQKVWKIVDELPERRKMIFILYRKHGLSYKEIAEVMDITRKTVENQMGKSLQYLRERLDL
;
A
#
# COMPACT_ATOMS: atom_id res chain seq x y z
N MET A 1 21.36 -7.38 11.98
CA MET A 1 20.08 -7.42 11.23
C MET A 1 19.82 -8.86 10.76
N ASP A 2 19.72 -9.86 11.65
CA ASP A 2 19.72 -11.29 11.22
C ASP A 2 18.58 -12.15 11.83
N GLY A 3 17.74 -11.58 12.70
CA GLY A 3 16.65 -12.33 13.36
C GLY A 3 15.31 -12.29 12.61
N GLY A 4 14.98 -11.17 11.96
CA GLY A 4 13.70 -10.97 11.26
C GLY A 4 13.60 -11.78 9.97
N ASP A 5 14.65 -11.77 9.14
CA ASP A 5 14.64 -12.45 7.85
C ASP A 5 14.51 -13.97 7.98
N LYS A 6 15.16 -14.59 8.99
CA LYS A 6 15.02 -16.03 9.27
C LYS A 6 13.61 -16.44 9.70
N ALA A 7 12.95 -15.61 10.51
CA ALA A 7 11.57 -15.85 10.92
C ALA A 7 10.59 -15.76 9.74
N HIS A 8 10.81 -14.80 8.83
CA HIS A 8 10.01 -14.67 7.62
C HIS A 8 10.21 -15.85 6.66
N HIS A 9 11.45 -16.30 6.44
CA HIS A 9 11.71 -17.48 5.60
C HIS A 9 11.03 -18.74 6.16
N LYS A 10 11.11 -18.95 7.48
CA LYS A 10 10.42 -20.09 8.11
C LYS A 10 8.90 -20.02 7.91
N LEU A 11 8.30 -18.84 8.07
CA LEU A 11 6.86 -18.66 7.86
C LEU A 11 6.46 -18.97 6.41
N VAL A 12 7.27 -18.56 5.44
CA VAL A 12 7.04 -18.86 4.01
C VAL A 12 7.07 -20.36 3.77
N GLU A 13 8.10 -21.06 4.24
CA GLU A 13 8.22 -22.51 4.05
C GLU A 13 7.05 -23.27 4.68
N GLN A 14 6.53 -22.82 5.82
CA GLN A 14 5.32 -23.36 6.41
C GLN A 14 4.10 -23.14 5.51
N ILE A 15 3.95 -21.94 4.93
CA ILE A 15 2.86 -21.65 3.99
C ILE A 15 2.99 -22.52 2.73
N ARG A 16 4.20 -22.68 2.19
CA ARG A 16 4.47 -23.53 1.01
C ARG A 16 4.07 -24.98 1.24
N SER A 17 4.31 -25.51 2.45
CA SER A 17 3.91 -26.87 2.82
C SER A 17 2.42 -27.02 3.16
N GLY A 18 1.63 -25.95 3.06
CA GLY A 18 0.18 -25.96 3.30
C GLY A 18 -0.24 -25.74 4.74
N ASP A 19 0.63 -25.19 5.60
CA ASP A 19 0.27 -24.82 6.97
C ASP A 19 -0.71 -23.63 6.98
N GLN A 20 -2.00 -23.93 7.16
CA GLN A 20 -3.06 -22.94 7.24
C GLN A 20 -2.90 -21.98 8.42
N CYS A 21 -2.34 -22.43 9.55
CA CYS A 21 -2.13 -21.57 10.73
C CYS A 21 -1.03 -20.55 10.46
N ALA A 22 0.03 -20.93 9.75
CA ALA A 22 1.06 -20.00 9.29
C ALA A 22 0.47 -18.94 8.33
N PHE A 23 -0.38 -19.36 7.39
CA PHE A 23 -1.04 -18.45 6.46
C PHE A 23 -2.02 -17.50 7.17
N GLU A 24 -2.82 -18.01 8.11
CA GLU A 24 -3.76 -17.21 8.88
C GLU A 24 -3.04 -16.15 9.73
N LYS A 25 -1.91 -16.49 10.33
CA LYS A 25 -1.05 -15.52 11.04
C LYS A 25 -0.56 -14.41 10.12
N LEU A 26 -0.13 -14.77 8.90
CA LEU A 26 0.28 -13.79 7.89
C LEU A 26 -0.88 -12.85 7.54
N PHE A 27 -2.06 -13.42 7.32
CA PHE A 27 -3.27 -12.68 7.00
C PHE A 27 -3.61 -11.68 8.10
N HIS A 28 -3.82 -12.14 9.34
CA HIS A 28 -4.22 -11.27 10.45
C HIS A 28 -3.21 -10.15 10.74
N LEU A 29 -1.91 -10.43 10.59
CA LEU A 29 -0.85 -9.45 10.85
C LEU A 29 -0.83 -8.28 9.84
N HIS A 30 -1.23 -8.54 8.59
CA HIS A 30 -1.05 -7.60 7.49
C HIS A 30 -2.35 -7.06 6.90
N TYR A 31 -3.45 -7.81 6.96
CA TYR A 31 -4.69 -7.52 6.22
C TYR A 31 -5.21 -6.10 6.44
N ALA A 32 -5.42 -5.69 7.70
CA ALA A 32 -5.96 -4.36 8.00
C ALA A 32 -5.07 -3.22 7.47
N ARG A 33 -3.74 -3.34 7.62
CA ARG A 33 -2.79 -2.33 7.12
C ARG A 33 -2.75 -2.29 5.60
N LEU A 34 -2.84 -3.44 4.95
CA LEU A 34 -2.88 -3.54 3.49
C LEU A 34 -4.20 -2.97 2.92
N CYS A 35 -5.33 -3.14 3.62
CA CYS A 35 -6.59 -2.52 3.22
C CYS A 35 -6.52 -0.99 3.28
N VAL A 36 -5.98 -0.43 4.36
CA VAL A 36 -5.75 1.03 4.48
C VAL A 36 -4.81 1.53 3.37
N PHE A 37 -3.76 0.79 3.08
CA PHE A 37 -2.82 1.09 2.00
C PHE A 37 -3.51 1.07 0.63
N SER A 38 -4.23 -0.01 0.30
CA SER A 38 -4.95 -0.14 -0.97
C SER A 38 -6.02 0.94 -1.14
N ASN A 39 -6.72 1.30 -0.06
CA ASN A 39 -7.69 2.39 -0.05
C ASN A 39 -7.07 3.74 -0.45
N SER A 40 -5.78 3.97 -0.18
CA SER A 40 -5.12 5.21 -0.61
C SER A 40 -5.05 5.36 -2.15
N TYR A 41 -5.13 4.25 -2.90
CA TYR A 41 -5.25 4.24 -4.36
C TYR A 41 -6.70 4.21 -4.83
N LEU A 42 -7.52 3.35 -4.23
CA LEU A 42 -8.86 3.02 -4.73
C LEU A 42 -9.95 3.97 -4.24
N LYS A 43 -9.71 4.69 -3.14
CA LYS A 43 -10.66 5.59 -2.46
C LYS A 43 -12.01 4.91 -2.14
N SER A 44 -12.01 3.59 -1.98
CA SER A 44 -13.16 2.79 -1.57
C SER A 44 -12.65 1.62 -0.73
N LEU A 45 -13.06 1.58 0.54
CA LEU A 45 -12.57 0.57 1.49
C LEU A 45 -13.08 -0.83 1.15
N ASP A 46 -14.30 -0.94 0.60
CA ASP A 46 -14.87 -2.22 0.19
C ASP A 46 -14.07 -2.82 -0.97
N VAL A 47 -13.80 -2.02 -2.01
CA VAL A 47 -12.95 -2.46 -3.13
C VAL A 47 -11.52 -2.77 -2.65
N ALA A 48 -10.99 -2.01 -1.69
CA ALA A 48 -9.68 -2.28 -1.11
C ALA A 48 -9.62 -3.62 -0.36
N ARG A 49 -10.67 -3.98 0.39
CA ARG A 49 -10.78 -5.28 1.07
C ARG A 49 -10.79 -6.42 0.08
N ASP A 50 -11.57 -6.29 -1.00
CA ASP A 50 -11.65 -7.29 -2.07
C ASP A 50 -10.29 -7.48 -2.76
N VAL A 51 -9.62 -6.37 -3.10
CA VAL A 51 -8.28 -6.39 -3.72
C VAL A 51 -7.25 -7.08 -2.84
N VAL A 52 -7.25 -6.77 -1.53
CA VAL A 52 -6.32 -7.41 -0.59
C VAL A 52 -6.66 -8.89 -0.42
N GLN A 53 -7.93 -9.24 -0.33
CA GLN A 53 -8.37 -10.63 -0.25
C GLN A 53 -7.94 -11.43 -1.49
N GLU A 54 -8.10 -10.87 -2.69
CA GLU A 54 -7.66 -11.49 -3.94
C GLU A 54 -6.14 -11.75 -3.93
N VAL A 55 -5.33 -10.84 -3.38
CA VAL A 55 -3.89 -11.04 -3.22
C VAL A 55 -3.59 -12.22 -2.28
N PHE A 56 -4.27 -12.30 -1.14
CA PHE A 56 -4.07 -13.42 -0.21
C PHE A 56 -4.52 -14.75 -0.82
N ILE A 57 -5.66 -14.79 -1.52
CA ILE A 57 -6.12 -15.99 -2.24
C ILE A 57 -5.07 -16.43 -3.26
N LYS A 58 -4.54 -15.51 -4.07
CA LYS A 58 -3.47 -15.82 -5.04
C LYS A 58 -2.22 -16.38 -4.38
N ILE A 59 -1.82 -15.85 -3.22
CA ILE A 59 -0.68 -16.38 -2.45
C ILE A 59 -0.96 -17.82 -2.00
N TRP A 60 -2.17 -18.11 -1.52
CA TRP A 60 -2.54 -19.45 -1.06
C TRP A 60 -2.65 -20.47 -2.20
N ASP A 61 -3.28 -20.07 -3.31
CA ASP A 61 -3.46 -20.92 -4.49
C ASP A 61 -2.11 -21.26 -5.14
N ASN A 62 -1.19 -20.29 -5.19
CA ASN A 62 0.16 -20.45 -5.73
C ASN A 62 1.22 -20.66 -4.63
N ARG A 63 0.81 -21.16 -3.45
CA ARG A 63 1.70 -21.23 -2.28
C ARG A 63 2.97 -22.04 -2.51
N GLU A 64 2.95 -23.04 -3.37
CA GLU A 64 4.12 -23.89 -3.65
C GLU A 64 5.26 -23.08 -4.31
N GLU A 65 4.89 -22.07 -5.11
CA GLU A 65 5.79 -21.14 -5.81
C GLU A 65 6.02 -19.83 -5.03
N PHE A 66 5.45 -19.71 -3.81
CA PHE A 66 5.55 -18.49 -3.03
C PHE A 66 6.98 -18.29 -2.50
N GLU A 67 7.71 -17.39 -3.16
CA GLU A 67 9.07 -17.03 -2.81
C GLU A 67 9.23 -15.54 -2.54
N ILE A 68 10.16 -15.21 -1.65
CA ILE A 68 10.43 -13.85 -1.21
C ILE A 68 11.89 -13.55 -1.48
N ARG A 69 12.15 -12.55 -2.34
CA ARG A 69 13.52 -12.16 -2.70
C ARG A 69 14.20 -11.31 -1.62
N HIS A 70 13.43 -10.50 -0.92
CA HIS A 70 13.94 -9.52 0.03
C HIS A 70 13.13 -9.53 1.32
N SER A 71 12.00 -8.81 1.36
CA SER A 71 11.15 -8.70 2.55
C SER A 71 9.74 -9.19 2.23
N LEU A 72 9.17 -9.97 3.15
CA LEU A 72 7.78 -10.39 3.07
C LEU A 72 6.83 -9.20 3.08
N LYS A 73 7.18 -8.18 3.85
CA LYS A 73 6.42 -6.94 3.88
C LYS A 73 6.50 -6.24 2.53
N ALA A 74 7.69 -6.08 1.95
CA ALA A 74 7.83 -5.46 0.63
C ALA A 74 7.04 -6.21 -0.44
N TYR A 75 7.14 -7.54 -0.47
CA TYR A 75 6.37 -8.39 -1.38
C TYR A 75 4.87 -8.12 -1.28
N LEU A 76 4.31 -8.17 -0.06
CA LEU A 76 2.86 -7.98 0.14
C LEU A 76 2.39 -6.59 -0.29
N TYR A 77 3.12 -5.53 0.08
CA TYR A 77 2.77 -4.17 -0.34
C TYR A 77 2.90 -3.98 -1.85
N GLN A 78 3.90 -4.59 -2.48
CA GLN A 78 4.07 -4.56 -3.93
C GLN A 78 2.91 -5.29 -4.63
N ALA A 79 2.54 -6.48 -4.17
CA ALA A 79 1.42 -7.25 -4.71
C ALA A 79 0.09 -6.48 -4.60
N VAL A 80 -0.20 -5.90 -3.43
CA VAL A 80 -1.40 -5.09 -3.22
C VAL A 80 -1.40 -3.83 -4.07
N ARG A 81 -0.27 -3.12 -4.19
CA ARG A 81 -0.15 -1.95 -5.08
C ARG A 81 -0.46 -2.35 -6.52
N ASN A 82 0.17 -3.41 -7.02
CA ASN A 82 -0.01 -3.86 -8.40
C ASN A 82 -1.45 -4.27 -8.65
N GLN A 83 -2.08 -5.01 -7.73
CA GLN A 83 -3.49 -5.39 -7.84
C GLN A 83 -4.42 -4.16 -7.80
N SER A 84 -4.13 -3.17 -6.95
CA SER A 84 -4.89 -1.92 -6.88
C SER A 84 -4.80 -1.13 -8.19
N LEU A 85 -3.60 -1.01 -8.76
CA LEU A 85 -3.38 -0.34 -10.05
C LEU A 85 -4.07 -1.07 -11.20
N ASN A 86 -3.97 -2.40 -11.24
CA ASN A 86 -4.67 -3.23 -12.21
C ASN A 86 -6.20 -3.05 -12.12
N HIS A 87 -6.75 -2.96 -10.90
CA HIS A 87 -8.17 -2.70 -10.69
C HIS A 87 -8.58 -1.32 -11.25
N LEU A 88 -7.81 -0.27 -10.96
CA LEU A 88 -8.04 1.07 -11.51
C LEU A 88 -7.96 1.10 -13.05
N GLU A 89 -7.00 0.38 -13.63
CA GLU A 89 -6.83 0.32 -15.07
C GLU A 89 -7.99 -0.40 -15.76
N LYS A 90 -8.44 -1.53 -15.21
CA LYS A 90 -9.64 -2.24 -15.67
C LYS A 90 -10.90 -1.38 -15.55
N ASN A 91 -11.05 -0.63 -14.47
CA ASN A 91 -12.19 0.28 -14.31
C ASN A 91 -12.15 1.43 -15.32
N LYS A 92 -10.98 2.02 -15.57
CA LYS A 92 -10.82 3.03 -16.64
C LYS A 92 -11.17 2.49 -18.02
N GLN A 93 -10.77 1.25 -18.33
CA GLN A 93 -11.15 0.60 -19.59
C GLN A 93 -12.67 0.38 -19.67
N LYS A 94 -13.31 -0.12 -18.59
CA LYS A 94 -14.77 -0.27 -18.51
C LYS A 94 -15.51 1.05 -18.66
N ILE A 95 -15.01 2.12 -18.03
CA ILE A 95 -15.56 3.47 -18.15
C ILE A 95 -15.41 3.96 -19.58
N ARG A 96 -14.23 3.86 -20.21
CA ARG A 96 -14.04 4.24 -21.63
C ARG A 96 -14.95 3.47 -22.60
N LEU A 97 -15.14 2.15 -22.39
CA LEU A 97 -16.07 1.35 -23.18
C LEU A 97 -17.54 1.80 -22.97
N LYS A 98 -17.90 2.19 -21.75
CA LYS A 98 -19.25 2.70 -21.43
C LYS A 98 -19.47 4.14 -21.91
N GLU A 99 -18.45 4.99 -21.83
CA GLU A 99 -18.46 6.39 -22.31
C GLU A 99 -18.54 6.45 -23.84
N SER A 100 -17.93 5.49 -24.56
CA SER A 100 -18.16 5.29 -26.00
C SER A 100 -19.62 4.97 -26.35
N LEU A 101 -20.47 4.64 -25.36
CA LEU A 101 -21.89 4.31 -25.52
C LEU A 101 -22.83 5.30 -24.81
N LYS A 102 -22.32 6.25 -24.03
CA LYS A 102 -23.16 7.23 -23.32
C LYS A 102 -22.33 8.43 -22.86
N GLU A 103 -22.62 9.60 -23.42
CA GLU A 103 -22.12 10.87 -22.89
C GLU A 103 -22.65 11.13 -21.48
N GLN A 104 -21.76 11.69 -20.65
CA GLN A 104 -21.93 12.32 -19.33
C GLN A 104 -22.29 11.42 -18.14
N ARG A 105 -21.44 11.44 -17.09
CA ARG A 105 -21.67 12.24 -15.86
C ARG A 105 -20.48 12.13 -14.88
N ASP A 106 -20.24 13.24 -14.18
CA ASP A 106 -19.24 13.47 -13.11
C ASP A 106 -19.14 12.36 -12.05
N LEU A 107 -17.95 12.24 -11.45
CA LEU A 107 -17.77 11.50 -10.20
C LEU A 107 -17.17 12.39 -9.11
N LEU A 108 -18.01 12.54 -8.10
CA LEU A 108 -17.80 13.09 -6.78
C LEU A 108 -16.56 12.46 -6.11
N GLN A 109 -15.74 13.31 -5.51
CA GLN A 109 -14.81 12.88 -4.46
C GLN A 109 -15.65 12.59 -3.20
N GLU A 110 -15.78 11.32 -2.84
CA GLU A 110 -16.16 10.96 -1.49
C GLU A 110 -14.93 11.11 -0.59
N GLU A 111 -14.93 12.16 0.24
CA GLU A 111 -14.03 12.25 1.39
C GLU A 111 -14.50 11.25 2.45
N VAL A 112 -13.81 10.12 2.55
CA VAL A 112 -14.01 9.18 3.67
C VAL A 112 -13.23 9.71 4.88
N PRO A 113 -13.87 9.86 6.06
CA PRO A 113 -13.21 10.36 7.25
C PRO A 113 -12.07 9.43 7.66
N THR A 114 -10.86 9.97 7.71
CA THR A 114 -9.72 9.24 8.26
C THR A 114 -9.72 9.46 9.77
N ASP A 115 -10.39 8.59 10.52
CA ASP A 115 -10.35 8.67 11.98
C ASP A 115 -8.99 8.17 12.50
N PHE A 116 -8.18 9.12 12.92
CA PHE A 116 -7.05 8.94 13.84
C PHE A 116 -7.16 10.07 14.88
N SER A 117 -7.76 9.81 16.04
CA SER A 117 -7.54 10.64 17.24
C SER A 117 -6.15 10.29 17.82
N THR A 118 -5.31 11.19 18.36
CA THR A 118 -5.42 12.57 18.85
C THR A 118 -4.20 13.44 18.43
N GLU A 119 -4.27 14.73 18.78
CA GLU A 119 -3.33 15.85 18.55
C GLU A 119 -3.58 16.62 17.25
N GLU A 120 -4.09 17.85 17.38
CA GLU A 120 -4.33 18.80 16.28
C GLU A 120 -3.13 18.93 15.34
N LEU A 121 -1.91 18.79 15.88
CA LEU A 121 -0.67 18.80 15.11
C LEU A 121 -0.59 17.63 14.13
N THR A 122 -0.99 16.42 14.53
CA THR A 122 -1.03 15.24 13.67
C THR A 122 -2.02 15.45 12.53
N GLN A 123 -3.19 16.03 12.80
CA GLN A 123 -4.16 16.36 11.76
C GLN A 123 -3.63 17.43 10.79
N LYS A 124 -2.98 18.48 11.30
CA LYS A 124 -2.32 19.50 10.46
C LYS A 124 -1.26 18.90 9.54
N VAL A 125 -0.42 18.01 10.07
CA VAL A 125 0.59 17.28 9.29
C VAL A 125 -0.07 16.48 8.18
N TRP A 126 -1.13 15.70 8.47
CA TRP A 126 -1.79 14.88 7.45
C TRP A 126 -2.47 15.71 6.37
N LYS A 127 -3.07 16.85 6.71
CA LYS A 127 -3.61 17.80 5.71
C LYS A 127 -2.52 18.31 4.76
N ILE A 128 -1.35 18.66 5.27
CA ILE A 128 -0.22 19.09 4.43
C ILE A 128 0.32 17.92 3.58
N VAL A 129 0.37 16.71 4.14
CA VAL A 129 0.74 15.50 3.39
C VAL A 129 -0.25 15.24 2.24
N ASP A 130 -1.54 15.56 2.43
CA ASP A 130 -2.55 15.40 1.40
C ASP A 130 -2.34 16.32 0.19
N GLU A 131 -1.63 17.45 0.36
CA GLU A 131 -1.23 18.35 -0.72
C GLU A 131 0.00 17.87 -1.53
N LEU A 132 0.72 16.85 -1.03
CA LEU A 132 1.91 16.35 -1.72
C LEU A 132 1.51 15.65 -3.03
N PRO A 133 2.36 15.73 -4.08
CA PRO A 133 2.18 14.92 -5.28
C PRO A 133 2.05 13.43 -4.94
N GLU A 134 1.13 12.74 -5.59
CA GLU A 134 0.64 11.41 -5.15
C GLU A 134 1.74 10.37 -4.94
N ARG A 135 2.78 10.36 -5.81
CA ARG A 135 3.94 9.48 -5.64
C ARG A 135 4.75 9.79 -4.37
N ARG A 136 4.92 11.06 -4.04
CA ARG A 136 5.67 11.51 -2.86
C ARG A 136 4.87 11.25 -1.59
N LYS A 137 3.57 11.58 -1.61
CA LYS A 137 2.60 11.25 -0.56
C LYS A 137 2.66 9.76 -0.21
N MET A 138 2.66 8.90 -1.23
CA MET A 138 2.73 7.45 -1.05
C MET A 138 4.01 6.99 -0.35
N ILE A 139 5.17 7.51 -0.78
CA ILE A 139 6.47 7.21 -0.15
C ILE A 139 6.43 7.60 1.34
N PHE A 140 5.89 8.78 1.66
CA PHE A 140 5.77 9.24 3.04
C PHE A 140 4.83 8.35 3.87
N ILE A 141 3.67 7.96 3.32
CA ILE A 141 2.70 7.06 3.99
C ILE A 141 3.33 5.69 4.26
N LEU A 142 4.00 5.09 3.27
CA LEU A 142 4.69 3.80 3.41
C LEU A 142 5.75 3.83 4.51
N TYR A 143 6.51 4.93 4.60
CA TYR A 143 7.49 5.11 5.67
C TYR A 143 6.81 5.32 7.02
N ARG A 144 5.92 6.31 7.14
CA ARG A 144 5.42 6.82 8.42
C ARG A 144 4.30 5.97 9.02
N LYS A 145 3.32 5.54 8.23
CA LYS A 145 2.18 4.73 8.73
C LYS A 145 2.47 3.25 8.69
N HIS A 146 3.14 2.80 7.64
CA HIS A 146 3.36 1.38 7.42
C HIS A 146 4.74 0.92 7.93
N GLY A 147 5.66 1.83 8.25
CA GLY A 147 6.97 1.50 8.83
C GLY A 147 7.86 0.72 7.87
N LEU A 148 7.77 0.95 6.57
CA LEU A 148 8.68 0.34 5.60
C LEU A 148 10.01 1.10 5.58
N SER A 149 11.11 0.36 5.46
CA SER A 149 12.42 0.94 5.23
C SER A 149 12.54 1.53 3.82
N TYR A 150 13.51 2.42 3.58
CA TYR A 150 13.71 3.00 2.26
C TYR A 150 14.02 1.96 1.18
N LYS A 151 14.65 0.84 1.55
CA LYS A 151 14.88 -0.29 0.65
C LYS A 151 13.57 -0.96 0.26
N GLU A 152 12.71 -1.27 1.23
CA GLU A 152 11.40 -1.88 0.96
C GLU A 152 10.47 -0.94 0.17
N ILE A 153 10.51 0.36 0.45
CA ILE A 153 9.73 1.35 -0.32
C ILE A 153 10.21 1.40 -1.77
N ALA A 154 11.52 1.34 -2.00
CA ALA A 154 12.11 1.32 -3.33
C ALA A 154 11.59 0.10 -4.13
N GLU A 155 11.54 -1.07 -3.49
CA GLU A 155 10.98 -2.30 -4.08
C GLU A 155 9.49 -2.17 -4.37
N VAL A 156 8.68 -1.70 -3.40
CA VAL A 156 7.23 -1.53 -3.56
C VAL A 156 6.89 -0.53 -4.68
N MET A 157 7.65 0.56 -4.75
CA MET A 157 7.38 1.67 -5.68
C MET A 157 8.07 1.51 -7.03
N ASP A 158 8.91 0.49 -7.20
CA ASP A 158 9.75 0.24 -8.37
C ASP A 158 10.63 1.44 -8.76
N ILE A 159 11.38 1.94 -7.78
CA ILE A 159 12.29 3.09 -7.92
C ILE A 159 13.60 2.82 -7.16
N THR A 160 14.63 3.65 -7.39
CA THR A 160 15.89 3.49 -6.65
C THR A 160 15.76 3.97 -5.19
N ARG A 161 16.52 3.36 -4.27
CA ARG A 161 16.64 3.83 -2.88
C ARG A 161 17.01 5.32 -2.79
N LYS A 162 17.92 5.77 -3.67
CA LYS A 162 18.30 7.19 -3.77
C LYS A 162 17.12 8.09 -4.15
N THR A 163 16.21 7.59 -4.99
CA THR A 163 14.96 8.31 -5.31
C THR A 163 14.05 8.40 -4.10
N VAL A 164 13.92 7.34 -3.30
CA VAL A 164 13.16 7.36 -2.05
C VAL A 164 13.74 8.39 -1.08
N GLU A 165 15.06 8.38 -0.87
CA GLU A 165 15.78 9.34 -0.01
C GLU A 165 15.52 10.78 -0.45
N ASN A 166 15.67 11.06 -1.75
CA ASN A 166 15.42 12.39 -2.31
C ASN A 166 13.96 12.84 -2.14
N GLN A 167 12.99 11.94 -2.37
CA GLN A 167 11.57 12.26 -2.20
C GLN A 167 11.20 12.46 -0.73
N MET A 168 11.78 11.67 0.19
CA MET A 168 11.60 11.86 1.63
C MET A 168 12.18 13.19 2.11
N GLY A 169 13.39 13.55 1.66
CA GLY A 169 13.99 14.86 1.96
C GLY A 169 13.09 16.01 1.51
N LYS A 170 12.58 15.95 0.26
CA LYS A 170 11.62 16.94 -0.27
C LYS A 170 10.29 16.96 0.48
N SER A 171 9.82 15.82 0.98
CA SER A 171 8.58 15.73 1.76
C SER A 171 8.74 16.43 3.12
N LEU A 172 9.85 16.15 3.81
CA LEU A 172 10.15 16.74 5.11
C LEU A 172 10.41 18.24 5.01
N GLN A 173 11.10 18.68 3.96
CA GLN A 173 11.30 20.11 3.67
C GLN A 173 9.94 20.81 3.48
N TYR A 174 9.07 20.27 2.63
CA TYR A 174 7.75 20.83 2.38
C TYR A 174 6.88 20.90 3.64
N LEU A 175 6.92 19.85 4.47
CA LEU A 175 6.22 19.83 5.76
C LEU A 175 6.75 20.90 6.71
N ARG A 176 8.08 21.07 6.79
CA ARG A 176 8.71 22.10 7.64
C ARG A 176 8.29 23.51 7.20
N GLU A 177 8.36 23.81 5.91
CA GLU A 177 7.97 25.11 5.34
C GLU A 177 6.49 25.46 5.59
N ARG A 178 5.60 24.46 5.64
CA ARG A 178 4.15 24.68 5.87
C ARG A 178 3.74 24.63 7.35
N LEU A 179 4.61 24.16 8.24
CA LEU A 179 4.35 24.08 9.68
C LEU A 179 4.99 25.22 10.47
N ASP A 180 5.61 26.20 9.80
CA ASP A 180 6.38 27.29 10.40
C ASP A 180 7.44 26.78 11.41
N LEU A 181 8.12 25.67 11.08
CA LEU A 181 9.17 25.02 11.89
C LEU A 181 10.59 25.24 11.35
#